data_AF-A0A9E5QWI2-F1
#
_entry.id   AF-A0A9E5QWI2-F1
#
_cell.length_a   1.000
_cell.length_b   1.000
_cell.length_c   1.000
_cell.angle_alpha   90.00
_cell.angle_beta   90.00
_cell.angle_gamma   90.00
#
_symmetry.space_group_name_H-M   'P 1'
#
loop_
_entity.id
_entity.type
_entity.pdbx_description
1 polymer ?
#
loop_
_entity_poly.entity_id
_entity_poly.type
_entity_poly.pdbx_seq_one_letter_code
_entity_poly.pdbx_strand_id
1 'polypeptide(L)'
;MSVLLLWLGGCAQNSTSFTSRTWHDVNAKYNSYFLGREAVEAVARDVFENRVENYNRVLDVEPYVDTTYLKKHDTKMQDGIKKLANVPNRHQNSQWLYPSYLMIGRARFYLRDYDNAISTFKYVNTKAEDKAVRNRALIELMRTYIQKNDFKSAKAALEALHKRRLGKSEKSEFYLVRGHYFRQQNDLIETAKSLGSAVKLMTHGEAKARVHFILGQIYQSLGRNALAYRNYQRYLKTTRATNWLFMPVCIWRKCQN
;
A
#
# COMPACT_ATOMS: atom_id res chain seq x y z
N MET A 1 2.88 -38.73 -48.65
CA MET A 1 3.13 -38.16 -47.31
C MET A 1 2.45 -36.81 -47.23
N SER A 2 1.31 -36.72 -46.55
CA SER A 2 0.58 -35.46 -46.41
C SER A 2 1.11 -34.72 -45.18
N VAL A 3 1.83 -33.62 -45.42
CA VAL A 3 2.32 -32.72 -44.38
C VAL A 3 1.13 -31.89 -43.88
N LEU A 4 0.64 -32.22 -42.69
CA LEU A 4 -0.36 -31.42 -41.99
C LEU A 4 0.34 -30.16 -41.46
N LEU A 5 0.26 -29.06 -42.21
CA LEU A 5 0.68 -27.73 -41.74
C LEU A 5 -0.29 -27.28 -40.64
N LEU A 6 0.12 -27.48 -39.38
CA LEU A 6 -0.50 -26.83 -38.22
C LEU A 6 -0.23 -25.33 -38.32
N TRP A 7 -1.25 -24.58 -38.74
CA TRP A 7 -1.28 -23.13 -38.66
C TRP A 7 -1.20 -22.71 -37.19
N LEU A 8 -0.03 -22.25 -36.76
CA LEU A 8 0.15 -21.54 -35.50
C LEU A 8 -0.49 -20.15 -35.63
N GLY A 9 -1.82 -20.09 -35.48
CA GLY A 9 -2.55 -18.84 -35.39
C GLY A 9 -2.12 -18.09 -34.12
N GLY A 10 -1.27 -17.09 -34.27
CA GLY A 10 -0.94 -16.17 -33.18
C GLY A 10 -2.22 -15.47 -32.69
N CYS A 11 -2.53 -15.60 -31.41
CA CYS A 11 -3.65 -14.86 -30.82
C CYS A 11 -3.36 -13.36 -30.92
N ALA A 12 -4.17 -12.63 -31.68
CA ALA A 12 -4.01 -11.20 -31.84
C ALA A 12 -4.20 -10.48 -30.50
N GLN A 13 -3.27 -9.56 -30.18
CA GLN A 13 -3.18 -8.86 -28.90
C GLN A 13 -4.43 -8.06 -28.50
N ASN A 14 -5.26 -7.69 -29.48
CA ASN A 14 -6.49 -6.92 -29.29
C ASN A 14 -7.77 -7.75 -29.53
N SER A 15 -7.62 -9.07 -29.71
CA SER A 15 -8.77 -9.95 -29.96
C SER A 15 -9.77 -9.90 -28.80
N THR A 16 -11.05 -9.84 -29.13
CA THR A 16 -12.14 -9.79 -28.15
C THR A 16 -12.80 -11.16 -27.91
N SER A 17 -12.36 -12.21 -28.62
CA SER A 17 -12.94 -13.55 -28.48
C SER A 17 -12.68 -14.14 -27.08
N PHE A 18 -13.63 -14.92 -26.59
CA PHE A 18 -13.58 -15.49 -25.24
C PHE A 18 -12.32 -16.33 -25.00
N THR A 19 -11.97 -17.20 -25.95
CA THR A 19 -10.79 -18.08 -25.86
C THR A 19 -9.49 -17.28 -25.86
N SER A 20 -9.38 -16.27 -26.74
CA SER A 20 -8.21 -15.39 -26.79
C SER A 20 -8.08 -14.59 -25.50
N ARG A 21 -9.15 -13.97 -25.01
CA ARG A 21 -9.15 -13.21 -23.75
C ARG A 21 -8.76 -14.08 -22.56
N THR A 22 -9.31 -15.29 -22.47
CA THR A 22 -8.94 -16.24 -21.41
C THR A 22 -7.46 -16.59 -21.46
N TRP A 23 -6.90 -16.83 -22.65
CA TRP A 23 -5.46 -17.07 -22.80
C TRP A 23 -4.62 -15.86 -22.38
N HIS A 24 -5.00 -14.63 -22.79
CA HIS A 24 -4.30 -13.42 -22.36
C HIS A 24 -4.41 -13.22 -20.85
N ASP A 25 -5.56 -13.50 -20.24
CA ASP A 25 -5.76 -13.38 -18.80
C ASP A 25 -4.90 -14.34 -18.00
N VAL A 26 -4.84 -15.61 -18.38
CA VAL A 26 -4.03 -16.61 -17.68
C VAL A 26 -2.53 -16.27 -17.81
N ASN A 27 -2.08 -15.93 -19.02
CA ASN A 27 -0.67 -15.56 -19.24
C ASN A 27 -0.30 -14.25 -18.55
N ALA A 28 -1.15 -13.22 -18.64
CA ALA A 28 -0.93 -11.96 -17.95
C ALA A 28 -0.88 -12.16 -16.44
N LYS A 29 -1.76 -13.00 -15.88
CA LYS A 29 -1.79 -13.27 -14.44
C LYS A 29 -0.50 -13.91 -13.95
N TYR A 30 -0.13 -15.07 -14.50
CA TYR A 30 0.91 -15.89 -13.89
C TYR A 30 2.32 -15.55 -14.37
N ASN A 31 2.48 -15.15 -15.64
CA ASN A 31 3.81 -14.86 -16.21
C ASN A 31 4.25 -13.40 -16.01
N SER A 32 3.33 -12.51 -15.65
CA SER A 32 3.59 -11.06 -15.56
C SER A 32 3.12 -10.46 -14.25
N TYR A 33 1.80 -10.38 -14.02
CA TYR A 33 1.21 -9.69 -12.88
C TYR A 33 1.62 -10.30 -11.54
N PHE A 34 1.48 -11.61 -11.36
CA PHE A 34 1.79 -12.29 -10.11
C PHE A 34 3.25 -12.13 -9.72
N LEU A 35 4.17 -12.41 -10.65
CA LEU A 35 5.62 -12.28 -10.41
C LEU A 35 6.02 -10.84 -10.10
N GLY A 36 5.50 -9.89 -10.89
CA GLY A 36 5.81 -8.49 -10.70
C GLY A 36 5.23 -7.92 -9.39
N ARG A 37 3.99 -8.29 -9.06
CA ARG A 37 3.34 -7.92 -7.79
C ARG A 37 4.12 -8.48 -6.61
N GLU A 38 4.49 -9.76 -6.64
CA GLU A 38 5.25 -10.40 -5.56
C GLU A 38 6.59 -9.70 -5.33
N ALA A 39 7.29 -9.29 -6.39
CA ALA A 39 8.53 -8.53 -6.27
C ALA A 39 8.32 -7.21 -5.50
N VAL A 40 7.26 -6.46 -5.85
CA VAL A 40 6.92 -5.17 -5.20
C VAL A 40 6.44 -5.36 -3.77
N GLU A 41 5.57 -6.35 -3.52
CA GLU A 41 5.04 -6.64 -2.18
C GLU A 41 6.12 -7.21 -1.25
N ALA A 42 7.07 -7.98 -1.78
CA ALA A 42 8.21 -8.44 -0.99
C ALA A 42 9.10 -7.28 -0.52
N VAL A 43 9.36 -6.28 -1.37
CA VAL A 43 10.12 -5.08 -0.94
C VAL A 43 9.30 -4.26 0.06
N ALA A 44 8.00 -4.09 -0.16
CA ALA A 44 7.13 -3.38 0.78
C ALA A 44 7.12 -4.05 2.17
N ARG A 45 7.08 -5.39 2.22
CA ARG A 45 7.18 -6.17 3.46
C ARG A 45 8.55 -6.00 4.11
N ASP A 46 9.61 -6.17 3.36
CA ASP A 46 10.98 -6.05 3.86
C ASP A 46 11.28 -4.66 4.46
N VAL A 47 10.83 -3.60 3.77
CA VAL A 47 10.89 -2.22 4.26
C VAL A 47 10.10 -2.03 5.55
N PHE A 48 8.94 -2.67 5.67
CA PHE A 48 8.15 -2.62 6.88
C PHE A 48 8.84 -3.39 8.02
N GLU A 49 9.30 -4.62 7.79
CA GLU A 49 9.92 -5.47 8.81
C GLU A 49 11.24 -4.89 9.34
N ASN A 50 12.06 -4.32 8.45
CA ASN A 50 13.38 -3.76 8.78
C ASN A 50 13.34 -2.25 9.07
N ARG A 51 12.15 -1.69 9.31
CA ARG A 51 12.00 -0.27 9.67
C ARG A 51 12.74 0.05 10.97
N VAL A 52 13.37 1.22 11.02
CA VAL A 52 14.01 1.73 12.25
C VAL A 52 13.08 2.75 12.90
N GLU A 53 12.67 2.47 14.15
CA GLU A 53 11.69 3.30 14.88
C GLU A 53 12.33 4.03 16.06
N ASN A 54 12.04 5.32 16.18
CA ASN A 54 12.39 6.09 17.37
C ASN A 54 11.18 6.17 18.31
N TYR A 55 11.17 5.32 19.33
CA TYR A 55 10.08 5.21 20.30
C TYR A 55 9.99 6.39 21.29
N ASN A 56 10.98 7.29 21.32
CA ASN A 56 10.95 8.49 22.19
C ASN A 56 10.03 9.59 21.67
N ARG A 57 9.44 9.42 20.48
CA ARG A 57 8.46 10.32 19.88
C ARG A 57 7.24 9.55 19.40
N VAL A 58 6.12 10.25 19.21
CA VAL A 58 4.96 9.67 18.52
C VAL A 58 5.37 9.23 17.13
N LEU A 59 5.30 7.92 16.87
CA LEU A 59 5.72 7.34 15.60
C LEU A 59 4.85 7.86 14.45
N ASP A 60 5.45 7.96 13.27
CA ASP A 60 4.72 8.27 12.06
C ASP A 60 3.87 7.09 11.61
N VAL A 61 2.72 7.38 11.00
CA VAL A 61 1.78 6.35 10.53
C VAL A 61 2.39 5.47 9.46
N GLU A 62 3.13 6.07 8.53
CA GLU A 62 4.04 5.35 7.65
C GLU A 62 5.45 5.51 8.20
N PRO A 63 6.22 4.41 8.36
CA PRO A 63 7.57 4.51 8.87
C PRO A 63 8.44 5.32 7.91
N TYR A 64 9.30 6.16 8.46
CA TYR A 64 10.39 6.75 7.69
C TYR A 64 11.30 5.62 7.20
N VAL A 65 11.67 5.67 5.93
CA VAL A 65 12.58 4.70 5.32
C VAL A 65 13.80 5.44 4.82
N ASP A 66 14.97 5.00 5.26
CA ASP A 66 16.23 5.54 4.75
C ASP A 66 16.33 5.28 3.24
N THR A 67 16.64 6.34 2.50
CA THR A 67 16.86 6.27 1.06
C THR A 67 17.95 5.28 0.68
N THR A 68 19.00 5.14 1.50
CA THR A 68 20.09 4.18 1.26
C THR A 68 19.60 2.75 1.39
N TYR A 69 18.73 2.48 2.38
CA TYR A 69 18.08 1.19 2.53
C TYR A 69 17.21 0.87 1.31
N LEU A 70 16.35 1.80 0.90
CA LEU A 70 15.48 1.61 -0.28
C LEU A 70 16.28 1.35 -1.56
N LYS A 71 17.42 2.03 -1.76
CA LYS A 71 18.29 1.84 -2.94
C LYS A 71 18.75 0.39 -3.10
N LYS A 72 18.91 -0.38 -2.02
CA LYS A 72 19.27 -1.81 -2.07
C LYS A 72 18.22 -2.65 -2.80
N HIS A 73 16.98 -2.16 -2.89
CA HIS A 73 15.87 -2.84 -3.53
C HIS A 73 15.55 -2.31 -4.93
N ASP A 74 16.27 -1.29 -5.43
CA ASP A 74 15.96 -0.65 -6.71
C ASP A 74 15.96 -1.66 -7.86
N THR A 75 16.94 -2.56 -7.92
CA THR A 75 17.01 -3.62 -8.94
C THR A 75 15.79 -4.54 -8.90
N LYS A 76 15.40 -5.00 -7.71
CA LYS A 76 14.23 -5.88 -7.53
C LYS A 76 12.93 -5.16 -7.94
N MET A 77 12.81 -3.86 -7.65
CA MET A 77 11.67 -3.06 -8.07
C MET A 77 11.64 -2.85 -9.59
N GLN A 78 12.79 -2.54 -10.21
CA GLN A 78 12.89 -2.40 -11.66
C GLN A 78 12.56 -3.71 -12.38
N ASP A 79 13.02 -4.85 -11.88
CA ASP A 79 12.67 -6.15 -12.44
C ASP A 79 11.19 -6.47 -12.26
N GLY A 80 10.61 -6.12 -11.11
CA GLY A 80 9.16 -6.16 -10.89
C GLY A 80 8.40 -5.34 -11.94
N ILE A 81 8.83 -4.10 -12.20
CA ILE A 81 8.26 -3.24 -13.26
C ILE A 81 8.37 -3.89 -14.63
N LYS A 82 9.53 -4.44 -15.00
CA LYS A 82 9.71 -5.14 -16.29
C LYS A 82 8.71 -6.28 -16.45
N LYS A 83 8.49 -7.08 -15.40
CA LYS A 83 7.49 -8.16 -15.42
C LYS A 83 6.08 -7.62 -15.55
N LEU A 84 5.71 -6.59 -14.80
CA LEU A 84 4.38 -5.96 -14.87
C LEU A 84 4.13 -5.33 -16.24
N ALA A 85 5.13 -4.71 -16.85
CA ALA A 85 5.05 -4.04 -18.14
C ALA A 85 4.76 -5.01 -19.32
N ASN A 86 4.99 -6.32 -19.14
CA ASN A 86 4.58 -7.30 -20.14
C ASN A 86 3.06 -7.34 -20.35
N VAL A 87 2.26 -6.99 -19.34
CA VAL A 87 0.79 -6.96 -19.49
C VAL A 87 0.35 -5.87 -20.47
N PRO A 88 0.67 -4.57 -20.30
CA PRO A 88 0.33 -3.57 -21.30
C PRO A 88 1.02 -3.80 -22.65
N ASN A 89 2.18 -4.46 -22.67
CA ASN A 89 2.90 -4.74 -23.91
C ASN A 89 2.36 -5.91 -24.72
N ARG A 90 1.67 -6.89 -24.10
CA ARG A 90 1.27 -8.15 -24.76
C ARG A 90 -0.16 -8.62 -24.49
N HIS A 91 -0.82 -8.04 -23.49
CA HIS A 91 -2.11 -8.50 -22.96
C HIS A 91 -3.03 -7.31 -22.64
N GLN A 92 -3.20 -6.37 -23.59
CA GLN A 92 -3.97 -5.13 -23.38
C GLN A 92 -5.46 -5.37 -23.15
N ASN A 93 -6.00 -6.46 -23.69
CA ASN A 93 -7.38 -6.92 -23.48
C ASN A 93 -7.58 -7.68 -22.16
N SER A 94 -6.53 -7.84 -21.33
CA SER A 94 -6.60 -8.61 -20.09
C SER A 94 -7.18 -7.80 -18.93
N GLN A 95 -7.94 -8.46 -18.06
CA GLN A 95 -8.39 -7.90 -16.79
C GLN A 95 -7.24 -7.48 -15.86
N TRP A 96 -6.02 -8.01 -16.07
CA TRP A 96 -4.84 -7.71 -15.26
C TRP A 96 -4.10 -6.43 -15.70
N LEU A 97 -4.57 -5.74 -16.74
CA LEU A 97 -3.94 -4.52 -17.26
C LEU A 97 -3.82 -3.42 -16.18
N TYR A 98 -4.95 -2.99 -15.63
CA TYR A 98 -4.96 -1.91 -14.64
C TYR A 98 -4.43 -2.32 -13.26
N PRO A 99 -4.66 -3.54 -12.75
CA PRO A 99 -3.92 -4.06 -11.60
C PRO A 99 -2.40 -4.02 -11.79
N SER A 100 -1.90 -4.30 -13.00
CA SER A 100 -0.47 -4.22 -13.29
C SER A 100 0.03 -2.78 -13.26
N TYR A 101 -0.69 -1.83 -13.86
CA TYR A 101 -0.35 -0.41 -13.76
C TYR A 101 -0.36 0.10 -12.31
N LEU A 102 -1.32 -0.34 -11.48
CA LEU A 102 -1.36 0.00 -10.06
C LEU A 102 -0.08 -0.45 -9.35
N MET A 103 0.39 -1.67 -9.62
CA MET A 103 1.63 -2.18 -9.05
C MET A 103 2.88 -1.49 -9.62
N ILE A 104 2.88 -1.10 -10.89
CA ILE A 104 3.96 -0.27 -11.49
C ILE A 104 4.05 1.08 -10.77
N GLY A 105 2.91 1.72 -10.50
CA GLY A 105 2.87 2.96 -9.73
C GLY A 105 3.43 2.78 -8.32
N ARG A 106 3.06 1.69 -7.63
CA ARG A 106 3.63 1.35 -6.31
C ARG A 106 5.14 1.12 -6.37
N ALA A 107 5.63 0.41 -7.37
CA ALA A 107 7.07 0.20 -7.55
C ALA A 107 7.81 1.54 -7.76
N ARG A 108 7.26 2.43 -8.61
CA ARG A 108 7.78 3.79 -8.83
C ARG A 108 7.79 4.63 -7.56
N PHE A 109 6.77 4.51 -6.71
CA PHE A 109 6.75 5.16 -5.39
C PHE A 109 7.95 4.74 -4.53
N TYR A 110 8.25 3.44 -4.43
CA TYR A 110 9.42 2.96 -3.67
C TYR A 110 10.76 3.33 -4.31
N LEU A 111 10.80 3.45 -5.64
CA LEU A 111 11.96 4.00 -6.36
C LEU A 111 12.13 5.52 -6.15
N ARG A 112 11.19 6.17 -5.47
CA ARG A 112 11.07 7.63 -5.29
C ARG A 112 10.85 8.38 -6.60
N ASP A 113 10.41 7.68 -7.62
CA ASP A 113 9.99 8.22 -8.91
C ASP A 113 8.53 8.71 -8.81
N TYR A 114 8.32 9.72 -7.96
CA TYR A 114 6.99 10.15 -7.56
C TYR A 114 6.18 10.75 -8.71
N ASP A 115 6.83 11.43 -9.65
CA ASP A 115 6.14 12.04 -10.80
C ASP A 115 5.55 11.00 -11.75
N ASN A 116 6.33 9.95 -12.06
CA ASN A 116 5.80 8.85 -12.85
C ASN A 116 4.78 8.02 -12.06
N ALA A 117 4.97 7.84 -10.75
CA ALA A 117 3.98 7.19 -9.89
C ALA A 117 2.63 7.93 -9.93
N ILE A 118 2.64 9.25 -9.70
CA ILE A 118 1.47 10.13 -9.79
C ILE A 118 0.76 9.99 -11.14
N SER A 119 1.52 10.08 -12.23
CA SER A 119 0.98 9.98 -13.59
C SER A 119 0.33 8.61 -13.84
N THR A 120 0.95 7.54 -13.34
CA THR A 120 0.43 6.17 -13.42
C THR A 120 -0.87 6.03 -12.61
N PHE A 121 -0.90 6.50 -11.37
CA PHE A 121 -2.10 6.40 -10.53
C PHE A 121 -3.26 7.25 -11.06
N LYS A 122 -2.99 8.44 -11.61
CA LYS A 122 -3.99 9.23 -12.34
C LYS A 122 -4.57 8.46 -13.52
N TYR A 123 -3.70 7.85 -14.33
CA TYR A 123 -4.13 7.03 -15.46
C TYR A 123 -5.04 5.87 -15.02
N VAL A 124 -4.64 5.10 -14.01
CA VAL A 124 -5.44 3.98 -13.48
C VAL A 124 -6.77 4.48 -12.91
N ASN A 125 -6.77 5.55 -12.12
CA ASN A 125 -7.98 6.11 -11.52
C ASN A 125 -8.99 6.61 -12.56
N THR A 126 -8.54 7.07 -13.73
CA THR A 126 -9.41 7.54 -14.81
C THR A 126 -9.85 6.42 -15.75
N LYS A 127 -8.97 5.46 -16.05
CA LYS A 127 -9.18 4.49 -17.13
C LYS A 127 -9.64 3.11 -16.66
N ALA A 128 -9.36 2.71 -15.42
CA ALA A 128 -9.76 1.39 -14.94
C ALA A 128 -11.29 1.30 -14.80
N GLU A 129 -11.87 0.19 -15.25
CA GLU A 129 -13.31 -0.07 -15.11
C GLU A 129 -13.67 -0.53 -13.69
N ASP A 130 -12.79 -1.35 -13.10
CA ASP A 130 -12.95 -1.86 -11.74
C ASP A 130 -12.86 -0.72 -10.70
N LYS A 131 -13.95 -0.56 -9.95
CA LYS A 131 -14.09 0.43 -8.87
C LYS A 131 -13.04 0.25 -7.77
N ALA A 132 -12.73 -0.97 -7.36
CA ALA A 132 -11.72 -1.24 -6.34
C ALA A 132 -10.33 -0.80 -6.81
N VAL A 133 -9.98 -1.11 -8.07
CA VAL A 133 -8.70 -0.68 -8.67
C VAL A 133 -8.61 0.85 -8.74
N ARG A 134 -9.67 1.54 -9.19
CA ARG A 134 -9.72 3.02 -9.18
C ARG A 134 -9.56 3.60 -7.78
N ASN A 135 -10.22 3.01 -6.78
CA ASN A 135 -10.16 3.48 -5.41
C ASN A 135 -8.75 3.33 -4.82
N ARG A 136 -8.11 2.18 -5.02
CA ARG A 136 -6.72 1.96 -4.58
C ARG A 136 -5.76 2.91 -5.27
N ALA A 137 -5.92 3.15 -6.57
CA ALA A 137 -5.10 4.12 -7.29
C ALA A 137 -5.22 5.53 -6.70
N LEU A 138 -6.42 5.94 -6.31
CA LEU A 138 -6.62 7.25 -5.68
C LEU A 138 -6.04 7.32 -4.25
N ILE A 139 -6.10 6.23 -3.48
CA ILE A 139 -5.45 6.15 -2.16
C ILE A 139 -3.92 6.25 -2.30
N GLU A 140 -3.32 5.50 -3.23
CA GLU A 140 -1.88 5.57 -3.49
C GLU A 140 -1.46 6.92 -4.08
N LEU A 141 -2.32 7.56 -4.87
CA LEU A 141 -2.08 8.91 -5.35
C LEU A 141 -2.04 9.92 -4.18
N MET A 142 -2.99 9.84 -3.25
CA MET A 142 -2.99 10.65 -2.03
C MET A 142 -1.70 10.42 -1.23
N ARG A 143 -1.33 9.16 -1.02
CA ARG A 143 -0.10 8.76 -0.33
C ARG A 143 1.15 9.36 -0.99
N THR A 144 1.23 9.27 -2.32
CA THR A 144 2.36 9.80 -3.09
C THR A 144 2.45 11.32 -2.98
N TYR A 145 1.33 12.04 -2.99
CA TYR A 145 1.32 13.49 -2.77
C TYR A 145 1.81 13.88 -1.37
N ILE A 146 1.43 13.14 -0.33
CA ILE A 146 1.95 13.36 1.03
C ILE A 146 3.47 13.20 1.05
N GLN A 147 3.98 12.12 0.45
CA GLN A 147 5.41 11.85 0.40
C GLN A 147 6.20 12.92 -0.38
N LYS A 148 5.57 13.54 -1.38
CA LYS A 148 6.14 14.66 -2.16
C LYS A 148 5.98 16.02 -1.46
N ASN A 149 5.39 16.06 -0.25
CA ASN A 149 5.01 17.29 0.45
C ASN A 149 4.02 18.18 -0.33
N ASP A 150 3.30 17.64 -1.32
CA ASP A 150 2.23 18.35 -2.03
C ASP A 150 0.89 18.17 -1.29
N PHE A 151 0.78 18.83 -0.13
CA PHE A 151 -0.40 18.73 0.73
C PHE A 151 -1.67 19.28 0.08
N LYS A 152 -1.54 20.23 -0.87
CA LYS A 152 -2.69 20.76 -1.62
C LYS A 152 -3.32 19.66 -2.48
N SER A 153 -2.51 18.93 -3.25
CA SER A 153 -3.00 17.81 -4.05
C SER A 153 -3.44 16.62 -3.18
N ALA A 154 -2.75 16.35 -2.08
CA ALA A 154 -3.16 15.31 -1.12
C ALA A 154 -4.56 15.62 -0.54
N LYS A 155 -4.84 16.88 -0.19
CA LYS A 155 -6.16 17.31 0.29
C LYS A 155 -7.24 17.12 -0.78
N ALA A 156 -6.96 17.45 -2.04
CA ALA A 156 -7.91 17.22 -3.13
C ALA A 156 -8.24 15.73 -3.30
N ALA A 157 -7.23 14.85 -3.20
CA ALA A 157 -7.41 13.40 -3.24
C ALA A 157 -8.21 12.88 -2.03
N LEU A 158 -7.95 13.41 -0.83
CA LEU A 158 -8.71 13.12 0.40
C LEU A 158 -10.20 13.44 0.23
N GLU A 159 -10.53 14.65 -0.25
CA GLU A 159 -11.92 15.07 -0.49
C GLU A 159 -12.61 14.22 -1.55
N ALA A 160 -11.88 13.82 -2.60
CA ALA A 160 -12.39 12.91 -3.60
C ALA A 160 -12.68 11.51 -3.01
N LEU A 161 -11.82 10.99 -2.13
CA LEU A 161 -12.02 9.69 -1.46
C LEU A 161 -13.21 9.70 -0.50
N HIS A 162 -13.49 10.83 0.17
CA HIS A 162 -14.66 10.97 1.03
C HIS A 162 -15.99 10.78 0.30
N LYS A 163 -16.04 11.10 -1.01
CA LYS A 163 -17.24 10.96 -1.85
C LYS A 163 -17.39 9.56 -2.45
N ARG A 164 -16.39 8.68 -2.29
CA ARG A 164 -16.37 7.35 -2.92
C ARG A 164 -16.90 6.26 -2.00
N ARG A 165 -17.59 5.29 -2.60
CA ARG A 165 -17.89 4.02 -1.93
C ARG A 165 -16.64 3.13 -1.93
N LEU A 166 -16.09 2.91 -0.74
CA LEU A 166 -14.91 2.06 -0.52
C LEU A 166 -15.32 0.68 0.03
N GLY A 167 -14.64 -0.38 -0.44
CA GLY A 167 -14.72 -1.70 0.17
C GLY A 167 -13.97 -1.73 1.52
N LYS A 168 -14.07 -2.83 2.27
CA LYS A 168 -13.46 -2.95 3.60
C LYS A 168 -11.93 -2.71 3.57
N SER A 169 -11.24 -3.31 2.60
CA SER A 169 -9.78 -3.17 2.44
C SER A 169 -9.41 -1.74 2.11
N GLU A 170 -10.04 -1.16 1.07
CA GLU A 170 -9.77 0.21 0.62
C GLU A 170 -10.08 1.22 1.72
N LYS A 171 -11.13 0.99 2.51
CA LYS A 171 -11.50 1.85 3.62
C LYS A 171 -10.47 1.79 4.75
N SER A 172 -9.90 0.62 5.03
CA SER A 172 -8.80 0.46 5.99
C SER A 172 -7.56 1.22 5.54
N GLU A 173 -7.13 1.02 4.28
CA GLU A 173 -5.97 1.69 3.68
C GLU A 173 -6.16 3.21 3.63
N PHE A 174 -7.34 3.66 3.22
CA PHE A 174 -7.71 5.07 3.22
C PHE A 174 -7.53 5.72 4.58
N TYR A 175 -8.02 5.10 5.66
CA TYR A 175 -7.89 5.66 7.00
C TYR A 175 -6.45 5.68 7.51
N LEU A 176 -5.60 4.74 7.09
CA LEU A 176 -4.16 4.80 7.37
C LEU A 176 -3.52 6.00 6.67
N VAL A 177 -3.76 6.18 5.37
CA VAL A 177 -3.21 7.31 4.60
C VAL A 177 -3.77 8.65 5.08
N ARG A 178 -5.06 8.71 5.48
CA ARG A 178 -5.66 9.89 6.13
C ARG A 178 -5.00 10.18 7.48
N GLY A 179 -4.75 9.15 8.29
CA GLY A 179 -3.99 9.30 9.53
C GLY A 179 -2.58 9.84 9.28
N HIS A 180 -1.90 9.34 8.24
CA HIS A 180 -0.59 9.82 7.84
C HIS A 180 -0.62 11.30 7.41
N TYR A 181 -1.61 11.70 6.60
CA TYR A 181 -1.81 13.08 6.18
C TYR A 181 -1.92 14.06 7.36
N PHE A 182 -2.76 13.74 8.36
CA PHE A 182 -2.90 14.58 9.56
C PHE A 182 -1.68 14.52 10.46
N ARG A 183 -1.02 13.36 10.54
CA ARG A 183 0.21 13.20 11.32
C ARG A 183 1.33 14.10 10.83
N GLN A 184 1.48 14.24 9.51
CA GLN A 184 2.46 15.15 8.89
C GLN A 184 2.16 16.64 9.16
N GLN A 185 0.91 16.99 9.44
CA GLN A 185 0.49 18.33 9.86
C GLN A 185 0.47 18.50 11.39
N ASN A 186 0.94 17.50 12.13
CA ASN A 186 0.93 17.46 13.60
C ASN A 186 -0.48 17.53 14.24
N ASP A 187 -1.54 17.24 13.47
CA ASP A 187 -2.90 17.14 14.00
C ASP A 187 -3.13 15.76 14.62
N LEU A 188 -2.80 15.65 15.90
CA LEU A 188 -2.89 14.40 16.65
C LEU A 188 -4.33 13.92 16.85
N ILE A 189 -5.31 14.83 16.88
CA ILE A 189 -6.72 14.49 17.12
C ILE A 189 -7.30 13.79 15.88
N GLU A 190 -7.15 14.39 14.71
CA GLU A 190 -7.61 13.77 13.47
C GLU A 190 -6.77 12.55 13.07
N THR A 191 -5.48 12.52 13.45
CA THR A 191 -4.67 11.30 13.36
C THR A 191 -5.29 10.16 14.17
N ALA A 192 -5.55 10.37 15.46
CA ALA A 192 -6.12 9.33 16.33
C ALA A 192 -7.49 8.85 15.86
N LYS A 193 -8.34 9.76 15.38
CA LYS A 193 -9.66 9.43 14.82
C LYS A 193 -9.56 8.58 13.56
N SER A 194 -8.62 8.91 12.66
CA SER A 194 -8.36 8.16 11.44
C SER A 194 -7.84 6.76 11.76
N LEU A 195 -6.79 6.66 12.59
CA LEU A 195 -6.19 5.40 12.99
C LEU A 195 -7.17 4.52 13.78
N GLY A 196 -7.99 5.11 14.64
CA GLY A 196 -9.06 4.40 15.36
C GLY A 196 -10.12 3.80 14.43
N SER A 197 -10.35 4.41 13.27
CA SER A 197 -11.21 3.86 12.22
C SER A 197 -10.50 2.76 11.43
N ALA A 198 -9.20 2.92 11.14
CA ALA A 198 -8.39 1.91 10.47
C ALA A 198 -8.32 0.59 11.26
N VAL A 199 -7.97 0.63 12.55
CA VAL A 199 -7.77 -0.60 13.37
C VAL A 199 -9.02 -1.48 13.51
N LYS A 200 -10.22 -0.90 13.35
CA LYS A 200 -11.48 -1.65 13.33
C LYS A 200 -11.64 -2.50 12.07
N LEU A 201 -11.00 -2.09 10.98
CA LEU A 201 -11.07 -2.74 9.67
C LEU A 201 -9.86 -3.65 9.40
N MET A 202 -8.71 -3.36 10.02
CA MET A 202 -7.48 -4.13 9.90
C MET A 202 -7.62 -5.55 10.46
N THR A 203 -7.03 -6.51 9.75
CA THR A 203 -6.77 -7.87 10.22
C THR A 203 -5.73 -7.87 11.35
N HIS A 204 -5.61 -8.98 12.06
CA HIS A 204 -4.55 -9.16 13.05
C HIS A 204 -3.16 -9.11 12.39
N GLY A 205 -2.12 -8.82 13.18
CA GLY A 205 -0.75 -8.74 12.70
C GLY A 205 0.01 -7.52 13.23
N GLU A 206 1.29 -7.46 12.90
CA GLU A 206 2.21 -6.42 13.37
C GLU A 206 1.77 -5.01 12.96
N ALA A 207 1.28 -4.83 11.73
CA ALA A 207 0.76 -3.53 11.27
C ALA A 207 -0.36 -3.00 12.17
N LYS A 208 -1.29 -3.87 12.61
CA LYS A 208 -2.36 -3.49 13.53
C LYS A 208 -1.84 -3.20 14.94
N ALA A 209 -0.88 -4.00 15.41
CA ALA A 209 -0.19 -3.76 16.68
C ALA A 209 0.46 -2.36 16.67
N ARG A 210 1.21 -2.05 15.62
CA ARG A 210 1.89 -0.76 15.43
C ARG A 210 0.93 0.41 15.49
N VAL A 211 -0.25 0.30 14.84
CA VAL A 211 -1.26 1.38 14.91
C VAL A 211 -1.83 1.52 16.33
N HIS A 212 -2.03 0.43 17.07
CA HIS A 212 -2.38 0.53 18.50
C HIS A 212 -1.27 1.22 19.31
N PHE A 213 -0.01 0.93 19.03
CA PHE A 213 1.09 1.62 19.70
C PHE A 213 1.08 3.13 19.42
N ILE A 214 0.92 3.55 18.16
CA ILE A 214 0.81 4.96 17.76
C ILE A 214 -0.38 5.64 18.47
N LEU A 215 -1.55 4.99 18.48
CA LEU A 215 -2.72 5.50 19.21
C LEU A 215 -2.42 5.66 20.70
N GLY A 216 -1.68 4.73 21.30
CA GLY A 216 -1.21 4.82 22.68
C GLY A 216 -0.36 6.07 22.91
N GLN A 217 0.64 6.30 22.06
CA GLN A 217 1.53 7.45 22.14
C GLN A 217 0.76 8.78 21.97
N ILE A 218 -0.16 8.84 21.01
CA ILE A 218 -1.00 10.03 20.78
C ILE A 218 -1.89 10.30 21.99
N TYR A 219 -2.56 9.29 22.53
CA TYR A 219 -3.41 9.52 23.70
C TYR A 219 -2.61 9.90 24.93
N GLN A 220 -1.40 9.38 25.08
CA GLN A 220 -0.48 9.77 26.15
C GLN A 220 -0.06 11.24 26.02
N SER A 221 0.32 11.69 24.82
CA SER A 221 0.69 13.10 24.60
C SER A 221 -0.49 14.06 24.80
N LEU A 222 -1.72 13.58 24.67
CA LEU A 222 -2.95 14.33 24.94
C LEU A 222 -3.42 14.23 26.40
N GLY A 223 -2.65 13.61 27.30
CA GLY A 223 -3.01 13.42 28.72
C GLY A 223 -4.14 12.40 28.97
N ARG A 224 -4.57 11.65 27.94
CA ARG A 224 -5.65 10.66 28.03
C ARG A 224 -5.11 9.29 28.42
N ASN A 225 -4.52 9.21 29.62
CA ASN A 225 -3.77 8.04 30.11
C ASN A 225 -4.57 6.72 30.06
N ALA A 226 -5.85 6.73 30.41
CA ALA A 226 -6.69 5.53 30.34
C ALA A 226 -6.84 5.00 28.90
N LEU A 227 -6.95 5.88 27.89
CA LEU A 227 -7.03 5.48 26.49
C LEU A 227 -5.66 5.03 25.96
N ALA A 228 -4.59 5.68 26.40
CA ALA A 228 -3.23 5.28 26.09
C ALA A 228 -2.95 3.86 26.58
N TYR A 229 -3.22 3.61 27.86
CA TYR A 229 -3.06 2.30 28.50
C TYR A 229 -3.81 1.19 27.75
N ARG A 230 -5.10 1.40 27.41
CA ARG A 230 -5.88 0.41 26.65
C ARG A 230 -5.25 0.09 25.30
N ASN A 231 -4.71 1.07 24.60
CA ASN A 231 -4.06 0.87 23.31
C ASN A 231 -2.72 0.15 23.44
N TYR A 232 -1.90 0.49 24.43
CA TYR A 232 -0.68 -0.25 24.73
C TYR A 232 -0.95 -1.71 25.11
N GLN A 233 -2.01 -1.98 25.89
CA GLN A 233 -2.45 -3.35 26.17
C GLN A 233 -2.82 -4.12 24.90
N ARG A 234 -3.52 -3.48 23.95
CA ARG A 234 -3.85 -4.08 22.64
C ARG A 234 -2.62 -4.33 21.78
N TYR A 235 -1.65 -3.42 21.79
CA TYR A 235 -0.35 -3.63 21.16
C TYR A 235 0.32 -4.88 21.73
N LEU A 236 0.51 -4.96 23.05
CA LEU A 236 1.17 -6.10 23.71
C LEU A 236 0.47 -7.44 23.44
N LYS A 237 -0.86 -7.48 23.47
CA LYS A 237 -1.64 -8.68 23.15
C LYS A 237 -1.43 -9.12 21.69
N THR A 238 -1.38 -8.16 20.77
CA THR A 238 -1.18 -8.46 19.35
C THR A 238 0.25 -8.92 19.08
N THR A 239 1.25 -8.26 19.66
CA THR A 239 2.67 -8.60 19.46
C THR A 239 3.04 -9.95 20.07
N ARG A 240 2.54 -10.27 21.28
CA ARG A 240 2.74 -11.59 21.90
C ARG A 240 2.18 -12.75 21.07
N ALA A 241 1.17 -12.48 20.25
CA ALA A 241 0.60 -13.46 19.34
C ALA A 241 1.40 -13.59 18.02
N THR A 242 2.29 -12.63 17.69
CA THR A 242 2.99 -12.59 16.39
C THR A 242 4.49 -12.82 16.46
N ASN A 243 5.23 -12.37 17.49
CA ASN A 243 6.60 -12.82 17.85
C ASN A 243 7.16 -12.06 19.08
N TRP A 244 8.05 -12.66 19.88
CA TRP A 244 8.42 -12.22 21.24
C TRP A 244 9.62 -11.25 21.37
N LEU A 245 10.33 -10.89 20.30
CA LEU A 245 11.71 -10.35 20.43
C LEU A 245 11.89 -8.82 20.40
N PHE A 246 10.85 -8.00 20.22
CA PHE A 246 11.02 -6.54 20.04
C PHE A 246 10.01 -5.69 20.81
N MET A 247 10.03 -5.78 22.15
CA MET A 247 9.32 -4.81 23.01
C MET A 247 10.27 -3.70 23.48
N PRO A 248 10.01 -2.41 23.21
CA PRO A 248 10.67 -1.33 23.92
C PRO A 248 10.16 -1.27 25.37
N VAL A 249 10.88 -1.92 26.29
CA VAL A 249 10.56 -2.10 27.71
C VAL A 249 10.42 -0.78 28.49
N CYS A 250 11.02 0.32 28.03
CA CYS A 250 11.06 1.59 28.77
C CYS A 250 9.75 2.38 28.83
N ILE A 251 8.84 2.25 27.85
CA ILE A 251 7.62 3.08 27.81
C ILE A 251 6.53 2.55 28.73
N TRP A 252 6.50 1.23 28.96
CA TRP A 252 5.44 0.58 29.72
C TRP A 252 5.50 0.88 31.23
N ARG A 253 6.70 0.99 31.82
CA ARG A 253 6.87 1.31 33.25
C ARG A 253 6.38 2.71 33.64
N LYS A 254 6.36 3.67 32.69
CA LYS A 254 5.90 5.05 32.97
C LYS A 254 4.37 5.23 32.91
N CYS A 255 3.61 4.23 32.46
CA CYS A 255 2.15 4.30 32.38
C CYS A 255 1.43 3.54 33.51
N GLN A 256 2.17 2.92 34.43
CA GLN A 256 1.62 2.18 35.58
C GLN A 256 1.59 3.02 36.87
N ASN A 257 2.25 4.18 36.87
CA ASN A 257 2.20 5.20 37.91
C ASN A 257 1.40 6.40 37.40
#